data_AF-A0A9K3GG82-F1
#
_entry.id   AF-A0A9K3GG82-F1
#
_cell.length_a   1.000
_cell.length_b   1.000
_cell.length_c   1.000
_cell.angle_alpha   90.00
_cell.angle_beta   90.00
_cell.angle_gamma   90.00
#
_symmetry.space_group_name_H-M   'P 1'
#
loop_
_entity.id
_entity.type
_entity.pdbx_description
1 polymer ?
#
loop_
_entity_poly.entity_id
_entity_poly.type
_entity_poly.pdbx_seq_one_letter_code
_entity_poly.pdbx_strand_id
1 'polypeptide(L)'
;MAILNQSGYHPDHYSDPAIWEGYALAAQSSCILVPSPGMLLLNSKRVQQRLFACSLDPSLADRDFFPAKALEPLRAMAGTFAPQHWLKETSADVVGPALRDMDIITRRERGETVETGDRVPIEYVLKPVSREGGGHLLWGQEVVDVLAALYPEVWRQMGHADILEEDGERARIELLCEDAGALSKQVFVLMKVIQSKRVPLVLLPVHDKRQSPDGPRPSPFHAQCTAEIGVYTGFLASHPSGPGGDRTLLSGPHHRGLLCRVKPLDVREAGISLGTGALAAMRMVE
;
A
#
# COMPACT_ATOMS: atom_id res chain seq x y z
N MET A 1 24.71 -20.99 4.80
CA MET A 1 24.76 -19.55 5.11
C MET A 1 23.42 -18.93 4.74
N ALA A 2 22.92 -17.99 5.54
CA ALA A 2 21.69 -17.26 5.25
C ALA A 2 21.98 -15.75 5.24
N ILE A 3 21.34 -15.00 4.35
CA ILE A 3 21.47 -13.55 4.22
C ILE A 3 20.11 -12.94 4.56
N LEU A 4 20.08 -12.16 5.64
CA LEU A 4 18.90 -11.42 6.07
C LEU A 4 18.95 -10.02 5.47
N ASN A 5 18.01 -9.71 4.57
CA ASN A 5 17.92 -8.40 3.95
C ASN A 5 17.11 -7.48 4.85
N GLN A 6 17.77 -6.49 5.46
CA GLN A 6 17.14 -5.40 6.20
C GLN A 6 16.96 -4.13 5.34
N SER A 7 17.41 -4.17 4.09
CA SER A 7 17.31 -3.10 3.08
C SER A 7 16.88 -3.69 1.74
N GLY A 8 16.85 -2.87 0.69
CA GLY A 8 16.57 -3.34 -0.68
C GLY A 8 15.09 -3.40 -1.06
N TYR A 9 14.21 -2.77 -0.28
CA TYR A 9 12.77 -2.60 -0.56
C TYR A 9 12.38 -1.22 -1.11
N HIS A 10 13.35 -0.31 -1.24
CA HIS A 10 13.19 1.05 -1.77
C HIS A 10 14.28 1.31 -2.81
N PRO A 11 14.00 2.02 -3.91
CA PRO A 11 14.99 2.31 -4.96
C PRO A 11 16.25 3.01 -4.45
N ASP A 12 16.12 3.93 -3.50
CA ASP A 12 17.26 4.66 -2.93
C ASP A 12 18.31 3.75 -2.29
N HIS A 13 17.91 2.54 -1.87
CA HIS A 13 18.84 1.52 -1.40
C HIS A 13 19.75 0.97 -2.50
N TYR A 14 19.49 1.29 -3.76
CA TYR A 14 20.24 0.86 -4.94
C TYR A 14 20.71 2.03 -5.80
N SER A 15 20.99 3.17 -5.17
CA SER A 15 21.58 4.35 -5.83
C SER A 15 22.97 4.06 -6.42
N ASP A 16 23.70 3.09 -5.85
CA ASP A 16 24.96 2.59 -6.38
C ASP A 16 24.75 1.27 -7.17
N PRO A 17 25.14 1.21 -8.46
CA PRO A 17 25.08 -0.01 -9.27
C PRO A 17 25.77 -1.22 -8.64
N ALA A 18 26.82 -1.04 -7.84
CA ALA A 18 27.49 -2.13 -7.15
C ALA A 18 26.56 -2.87 -6.16
N ILE A 19 25.54 -2.18 -5.62
CA ILE A 19 24.53 -2.81 -4.75
C ILE A 19 23.63 -3.74 -5.55
N TRP A 20 23.26 -3.37 -6.78
CA TRP A 20 22.52 -4.25 -7.69
C TRP A 20 23.33 -5.51 -8.02
N GLU A 21 24.62 -5.34 -8.34
CA GLU A 21 25.52 -6.46 -8.63
C GLU A 21 25.68 -7.40 -7.43
N GLY A 22 25.89 -6.83 -6.23
CA GLY A 22 25.98 -7.61 -5.00
C GLY A 22 24.69 -8.38 -4.70
N TYR A 23 23.53 -7.76 -4.88
CA TYR A 23 22.25 -8.43 -4.71
C TYR A 23 22.02 -9.54 -5.74
N ALA A 24 22.38 -9.31 -7.01
CA ALA A 24 22.31 -10.32 -8.06
C ALA A 24 23.23 -11.52 -7.77
N LEU A 25 24.47 -11.27 -7.33
CA LEU A 25 25.41 -12.31 -6.93
C LEU A 25 24.87 -13.14 -5.76
N ALA A 26 24.31 -12.47 -4.74
CA ALA A 26 23.70 -13.14 -3.60
C ALA A 26 22.52 -14.04 -4.03
N ALA A 27 21.68 -13.57 -4.96
CA ALA A 27 20.55 -14.31 -5.51
C ALA A 27 20.94 -15.50 -6.39
N GLN A 28 22.13 -15.47 -7.01
CA GLN A 28 22.68 -16.58 -7.79
C GLN A 28 23.49 -17.59 -6.94
N SER A 29 23.80 -17.23 -5.69
CA SER A 29 24.54 -18.09 -4.78
C SER A 29 23.70 -19.23 -4.20
N SER A 30 24.34 -20.15 -3.48
CA SER A 30 23.66 -21.21 -2.71
C SER A 30 23.15 -20.75 -1.34
N CYS A 31 23.22 -19.44 -1.04
CA CYS A 31 22.75 -18.90 0.23
C CYS A 31 21.22 -18.88 0.30
N ILE A 32 20.68 -19.02 1.51
CA ILE A 32 19.26 -18.78 1.76
C ILE A 32 19.05 -17.28 1.93
N LEU A 33 18.34 -16.64 0.98
CA LEU A 33 17.96 -15.23 1.06
C LEU A 33 16.65 -15.05 1.84
N VAL A 34 16.61 -14.08 2.74
CA VAL A 34 15.43 -13.77 3.57
C VAL A 34 15.06 -12.28 3.43
N PRO A 35 14.03 -11.93 2.66
CA PRO A 35 13.36 -12.74 1.63
C PRO A 35 14.22 -12.91 0.36
N SER A 36 13.88 -13.90 -0.47
CA SER A 36 14.42 -14.04 -1.83
C SER A 36 13.81 -13.00 -2.79
N PRO A 37 14.42 -12.73 -3.96
CA PRO A 37 13.86 -11.79 -4.94
C PRO A 37 12.42 -12.12 -5.34
N GLY A 38 12.11 -13.40 -5.55
CA GLY A 38 10.75 -13.84 -5.85
C GLY A 38 9.77 -13.52 -4.72
N MET A 39 10.19 -13.69 -3.46
CA MET A 39 9.37 -13.35 -2.30
C MET A 39 9.17 -11.84 -2.14
N LEU A 40 10.16 -11.01 -2.50
CA LEU A 40 9.99 -9.55 -2.53
C LEU A 40 8.94 -9.14 -3.57
N LEU A 41 8.99 -9.70 -4.78
CA LEU A 41 8.03 -9.41 -5.85
C LEU A 41 6.58 -9.78 -5.47
N LEU A 42 6.42 -10.87 -4.71
CA LEU A 42 5.11 -11.31 -4.20
C LEU A 42 4.49 -10.29 -3.23
N ASN A 43 5.27 -9.41 -2.62
CA ASN A 43 4.75 -8.37 -1.72
C ASN A 43 4.19 -7.15 -2.45
N SER A 44 4.32 -7.08 -3.78
CA SER A 44 3.82 -5.93 -4.55
C SER A 44 2.31 -5.76 -4.44
N LYS A 45 1.85 -4.50 -4.50
CA LYS A 45 0.41 -4.19 -4.45
C LYS A 45 -0.37 -4.80 -5.61
N ARG A 46 0.28 -5.02 -6.76
CA ARG A 46 -0.35 -5.70 -7.91
C ARG A 46 -0.62 -7.18 -7.60
N VAL A 47 0.31 -7.89 -6.94
CA VAL A 47 0.07 -9.28 -6.53
C VAL A 47 -1.06 -9.33 -5.49
N GLN A 48 -1.06 -8.43 -4.50
CA GLN A 48 -2.15 -8.30 -3.54
C GLN A 48 -3.51 -8.09 -4.21
N GLN A 49 -3.59 -7.18 -5.18
CA GLN A 49 -4.81 -6.90 -5.93
C GLN A 49 -5.23 -8.11 -6.79
N ARG A 50 -4.29 -8.82 -7.41
CA ARG A 50 -4.60 -10.03 -8.18
C ARG A 50 -5.15 -11.15 -7.30
N LEU A 51 -4.59 -11.33 -6.10
CA LEU A 51 -5.11 -12.28 -5.10
C LEU A 51 -6.55 -11.94 -4.72
N PHE A 52 -6.86 -10.66 -4.48
CA PHE A 52 -8.24 -10.22 -4.26
C PHE A 52 -9.15 -10.58 -5.43
N ALA A 53 -8.77 -10.25 -6.66
CA ALA A 53 -9.57 -10.58 -7.85
C ALA A 53 -9.83 -12.10 -7.98
N CYS A 54 -8.80 -12.92 -7.75
CA CYS A 54 -8.91 -14.38 -7.79
C CYS A 54 -9.76 -14.94 -6.62
N SER A 55 -9.81 -14.24 -5.48
CA SER A 55 -10.66 -14.62 -4.35
C SER A 55 -12.16 -14.43 -4.65
N LEU A 56 -12.50 -13.46 -5.51
CA LEU A 56 -13.86 -13.20 -5.99
C LEU A 56 -14.22 -14.06 -7.20
N ASP A 57 -13.31 -14.13 -8.18
CA ASP A 57 -13.45 -14.91 -9.38
C ASP A 57 -12.25 -15.85 -9.57
N PRO A 58 -12.37 -17.11 -9.11
CA PRO A 58 -11.33 -18.11 -9.23
C PRO A 58 -10.95 -18.47 -10.67
N SER A 59 -11.77 -18.11 -11.68
CA SER A 59 -11.40 -18.32 -13.09
C SER A 59 -10.25 -17.42 -13.53
N LEU A 60 -10.01 -16.32 -12.80
CA LEU A 60 -8.86 -15.44 -13.00
C LEU A 60 -7.57 -16.02 -12.40
N ALA A 61 -7.63 -17.10 -11.64
CA ALA A 61 -6.43 -17.74 -11.13
C ALA A 61 -5.68 -18.41 -12.29
N ASP A 62 -4.49 -17.91 -12.60
CA ASP A 62 -3.60 -18.60 -13.51
C ASP A 62 -3.22 -19.95 -12.87
N ARG A 63 -3.59 -21.06 -13.52
CA ARG A 63 -3.39 -22.40 -12.98
C ARG A 63 -1.91 -22.76 -12.84
N ASP A 64 -1.04 -22.07 -13.57
CA ASP A 64 0.41 -22.26 -13.48
C ASP A 64 1.00 -21.58 -12.24
N PHE A 65 0.30 -20.59 -11.66
CA PHE A 65 0.74 -19.88 -10.45
C PHE A 65 -0.09 -20.23 -9.20
N PHE A 66 -1.37 -20.57 -9.38
CA PHE A 66 -2.30 -20.93 -8.33
C PHE A 66 -2.75 -22.38 -8.52
N PRO A 67 -2.09 -23.35 -7.87
CA PRO A 67 -2.56 -24.72 -7.94
C PRO A 67 -3.98 -24.78 -7.38
N ALA A 68 -4.84 -25.65 -7.92
CA ALA A 68 -6.26 -25.71 -7.54
C ALA A 68 -6.48 -25.81 -6.01
N LYS A 69 -5.56 -26.48 -5.30
CA LYS A 69 -5.53 -26.59 -3.83
C LYS A 69 -5.40 -25.25 -3.08
N ALA A 70 -4.90 -24.20 -3.73
CA ALA A 70 -4.74 -22.87 -3.13
C ALA A 70 -6.01 -22.01 -3.22
N LEU A 71 -7.00 -22.40 -4.03
CA LEU A 71 -8.21 -21.59 -4.25
C LEU A 71 -9.13 -21.56 -3.03
N GLU A 72 -9.26 -22.67 -2.31
CA GLU A 72 -10.09 -22.73 -1.10
C GLU A 72 -9.53 -21.83 0.03
N PRO A 73 -8.24 -21.92 0.41
CA PRO A 73 -7.65 -20.95 1.34
C PRO A 73 -7.78 -19.50 0.87
N LEU A 74 -7.62 -19.24 -0.43
CA LEU A 74 -7.77 -17.89 -0.98
C LEU A 74 -9.20 -17.35 -0.82
N ARG A 75 -10.21 -18.18 -1.07
CA ARG A 75 -11.62 -17.82 -0.81
C ARG A 75 -11.89 -17.60 0.67
N ALA A 76 -11.32 -18.43 1.55
CA ALA A 76 -11.47 -18.25 3.00
C ALA A 76 -10.87 -16.91 3.47
N MET A 77 -9.83 -16.41 2.79
CA MET A 77 -9.24 -15.10 3.04
C MET A 77 -9.98 -13.93 2.36
N ALA A 78 -10.99 -14.17 1.51
CA ALA A 78 -11.66 -13.13 0.74
C ALA A 78 -12.17 -11.97 1.63
N GLY A 79 -12.72 -12.29 2.80
CA GLY A 79 -13.21 -11.31 3.78
C GLY A 79 -12.14 -10.43 4.43
N THR A 80 -10.86 -10.74 4.24
CA THR A 80 -9.72 -9.95 4.76
C THR A 80 -9.23 -8.91 3.75
N PHE A 81 -9.64 -9.00 2.49
CA PHE A 81 -9.27 -8.03 1.46
C PHE A 81 -10.26 -6.87 1.46
N ALA A 82 -9.73 -5.64 1.44
CA ALA A 82 -10.52 -4.51 0.96
C ALA A 82 -10.63 -4.56 -0.58
N PRO A 83 -11.72 -4.01 -1.15
CA PRO A 83 -11.85 -3.86 -2.59
C PRO A 83 -10.65 -3.17 -3.24
N GLN A 84 -10.09 -3.79 -4.28
CA GLN A 84 -8.89 -3.33 -4.97
C GLN A 84 -9.01 -3.52 -6.49
N HIS A 85 -8.60 -2.52 -7.24
CA HIS A 85 -8.73 -2.45 -8.69
C HIS A 85 -7.39 -2.05 -9.33
N TRP A 86 -6.94 -2.81 -10.32
CA TRP A 86 -5.77 -2.41 -11.12
C TRP A 86 -6.22 -1.48 -12.23
N LEU A 87 -5.72 -0.24 -12.23
CA LEU A 87 -6.25 0.78 -13.12
C LEU A 87 -6.21 0.36 -14.60
N LYS A 88 -5.17 -0.37 -15.05
CA LYS A 88 -5.09 -0.84 -16.45
C LYS A 88 -6.31 -1.65 -16.92
N GLU A 89 -6.89 -2.45 -16.03
CA GLU A 89 -8.05 -3.32 -16.31
C GLU A 89 -9.37 -2.71 -15.81
N THR A 90 -9.33 -1.53 -15.19
CA THR A 90 -10.50 -0.94 -14.54
C THR A 90 -11.32 -0.14 -15.55
N SER A 91 -12.62 -0.45 -15.64
CA SER A 91 -13.57 0.29 -16.49
C SER A 91 -13.96 1.65 -15.88
N ALA A 92 -14.50 2.52 -16.73
CA ALA A 92 -15.06 3.80 -16.31
C ALA A 92 -16.13 3.66 -15.22
N ASP A 93 -16.87 2.55 -15.18
CA ASP A 93 -17.95 2.32 -14.20
C ASP A 93 -17.44 2.13 -12.77
N VAL A 94 -16.18 1.71 -12.61
CA VAL A 94 -15.54 1.56 -11.29
C VAL A 94 -14.82 2.85 -10.90
N VAL A 95 -14.18 3.53 -11.86
CA VAL A 95 -13.48 4.80 -11.62
C VAL A 95 -14.46 5.95 -11.39
N GLY A 96 -15.60 5.94 -12.08
CA GLY A 96 -16.62 7.00 -12.01
C GLY A 96 -17.17 7.24 -10.60
N PRO A 97 -17.62 6.22 -9.85
CA PRO A 97 -17.98 6.36 -8.44
C PRO A 97 -16.85 6.96 -7.60
N ALA A 98 -15.61 6.46 -7.74
CA ALA A 98 -14.47 6.98 -7.00
C ALA A 98 -14.19 8.46 -7.32
N LEU A 99 -14.29 8.87 -8.59
CA LEU A 99 -14.16 10.26 -9.01
C LEU A 99 -15.31 11.14 -8.49
N ARG A 100 -16.56 10.64 -8.51
CA ARG A 100 -17.73 11.36 -7.98
C ARG A 100 -17.63 11.61 -6.49
N ASP A 101 -17.31 10.57 -5.72
CA ASP A 101 -17.18 10.67 -4.27
C ASP A 101 -16.10 11.68 -3.88
N MET A 102 -15.04 11.77 -4.66
CA MET A 102 -13.96 12.72 -4.40
C MET A 102 -14.21 14.13 -4.95
N ASP A 103 -14.91 14.32 -6.07
CA ASP A 103 -15.34 15.66 -6.53
C ASP A 103 -16.15 16.37 -5.43
N ILE A 104 -17.01 15.62 -4.74
CA ILE A 104 -17.76 16.11 -3.57
C ILE A 104 -16.81 16.58 -2.45
N ILE A 105 -15.73 15.83 -2.18
CA ILE A 105 -14.74 16.19 -1.14
C ILE A 105 -13.96 17.44 -1.56
N THR A 106 -13.49 17.50 -2.81
CA THR A 106 -12.73 18.63 -3.37
C THR A 106 -13.52 19.93 -3.29
N ARG A 107 -14.78 19.93 -3.75
CA ARG A 107 -15.65 21.11 -3.70
C ARG A 107 -15.86 21.60 -2.27
N ARG A 108 -16.02 20.67 -1.32
CA ARG A 108 -16.14 21.00 0.11
C ARG A 108 -14.85 21.61 0.67
N GLU A 109 -13.68 21.10 0.32
CA GLU A 109 -12.39 21.69 0.73
C GLU A 109 -12.19 23.11 0.18
N ARG A 110 -12.78 23.40 -0.99
CA ARG A 110 -12.85 24.75 -1.59
C ARG A 110 -13.92 25.65 -0.95
N GLY A 111 -14.67 25.14 0.03
CA GLY A 111 -15.74 25.89 0.71
C GLY A 111 -17.03 26.01 -0.10
N GLU A 112 -17.18 25.23 -1.18
CA GLU A 112 -18.43 25.18 -1.93
C GLU A 112 -19.50 24.45 -1.11
N THR A 113 -20.73 24.98 -1.14
CA THR A 113 -21.87 24.35 -0.47
C THR A 113 -22.26 23.10 -1.26
N VAL A 114 -21.78 21.94 -0.83
CA VAL A 114 -22.26 20.66 -1.34
C VAL A 114 -23.32 20.13 -0.36
N GLU A 115 -24.55 19.89 -0.83
CA GLU A 115 -25.62 19.24 -0.04
C GLU A 115 -25.24 17.79 0.27
N THR A 116 -24.32 17.60 1.19
CA THR A 116 -23.92 16.29 1.68
C THR A 116 -23.87 16.36 3.20
N GLY A 117 -24.75 15.56 3.83
CA GLY A 117 -24.73 15.36 5.28
C GLY A 117 -23.32 15.03 5.76
N ASP A 118 -22.98 15.50 6.96
CA ASP A 118 -21.75 15.28 7.72
C ASP A 118 -20.64 14.42 7.05
N ARG A 119 -19.56 15.09 6.60
CA ARG A 119 -18.27 14.57 6.13
C ARG A 119 -18.32 13.31 5.26
N VAL A 120 -18.23 13.49 3.94
CA VAL A 120 -17.96 12.38 3.01
C VAL A 120 -16.57 11.79 3.31
N PRO A 121 -16.47 10.51 3.72
CA PRO A 121 -15.18 9.90 4.00
C PRO A 121 -14.38 9.74 2.70
N ILE A 122 -13.07 9.97 2.75
CA ILE A 122 -12.18 9.59 1.66
C ILE A 122 -12.32 8.07 1.47
N GLU A 123 -12.97 7.67 0.39
CA GLU A 123 -13.32 6.26 0.15
C GLU A 123 -12.18 5.48 -0.48
N TYR A 124 -11.23 6.14 -1.16
CA TYR A 124 -10.20 5.47 -1.94
C TYR A 124 -8.80 6.03 -1.68
N VAL A 125 -7.81 5.16 -1.86
CA VAL A 125 -6.38 5.48 -1.85
C VAL A 125 -5.74 4.90 -3.11
N LEU A 126 -4.85 5.65 -3.75
CA LEU A 126 -4.01 5.11 -4.81
C LEU A 126 -2.68 4.64 -4.26
N LYS A 127 -2.30 3.43 -4.67
CA LYS A 127 -1.06 2.79 -4.26
C LYS A 127 -0.17 2.55 -5.48
N PRO A 128 1.04 3.13 -5.53
CA PRO A 128 2.04 2.71 -6.52
C PRO A 128 2.35 1.22 -6.35
N VAL A 129 2.41 0.49 -7.46
CA VAL A 129 2.56 -0.97 -7.47
C VAL A 129 3.91 -1.42 -6.91
N SER A 130 4.96 -0.62 -7.12
CA SER A 130 6.37 -0.99 -6.90
C SER A 130 7.01 -0.36 -5.67
N ARG A 131 6.24 0.32 -4.80
CA ARG A 131 6.77 1.04 -3.64
C ARG A 131 6.31 0.40 -2.32
N GLU A 132 7.24 0.28 -1.39
CA GLU A 132 7.04 -0.18 -0.01
C GLU A 132 7.74 0.77 0.97
N GLY A 133 7.33 0.77 2.24
CA GLY A 133 7.97 1.58 3.28
C GLY A 133 7.16 2.79 3.80
N GLY A 134 5.94 3.00 3.30
CA GLY A 134 5.18 4.23 3.56
C GLY A 134 5.73 5.41 2.75
N GLY A 135 5.04 6.54 2.76
CA GLY A 135 5.42 7.78 2.08
C GLY A 135 4.87 7.94 0.67
N HIS A 136 4.21 6.91 0.14
CA HIS A 136 3.94 6.79 -1.30
C HIS A 136 2.46 6.67 -1.65
N LEU A 137 1.58 6.69 -0.65
CA LEU A 137 0.15 6.60 -0.88
C LEU A 137 -0.40 7.97 -1.28
N LEU A 138 -1.21 8.02 -2.34
CA LEU A 138 -1.89 9.25 -2.75
C LEU A 138 -3.30 9.27 -2.17
N TRP A 139 -3.73 10.44 -1.66
CA TRP A 139 -4.99 10.60 -0.94
C TRP A 139 -5.77 11.83 -1.39
N GLY A 140 -7.11 11.76 -1.30
CA GLY A 140 -7.98 12.92 -1.53
C GLY A 140 -7.75 13.53 -2.91
N GLN A 141 -7.43 14.82 -2.96
CA GLN A 141 -7.20 15.54 -4.23
C GLN A 141 -6.14 14.87 -5.12
N GLU A 142 -5.05 14.34 -4.55
CA GLU A 142 -3.99 13.69 -5.34
C GLU A 142 -4.52 12.48 -6.11
N VAL A 143 -5.51 11.78 -5.56
CA VAL A 143 -6.18 10.68 -6.24
C VAL A 143 -7.04 11.21 -7.38
N VAL A 144 -7.76 12.31 -7.17
CA VAL A 144 -8.59 12.95 -8.21
C VAL A 144 -7.72 13.37 -9.37
N ASP A 145 -6.65 14.11 -9.09
CA ASP A 145 -5.73 14.64 -10.09
C ASP A 145 -5.17 13.50 -10.96
N VAL A 146 -4.66 12.44 -10.32
CA VAL A 146 -4.11 11.27 -11.04
C VAL A 146 -5.19 10.53 -11.84
N LEU A 147 -6.39 10.32 -11.29
CA LEU A 147 -7.45 9.62 -12.00
C LEU A 147 -8.02 10.45 -13.16
N ALA A 148 -8.18 11.77 -13.00
CA ALA A 148 -8.63 12.67 -14.05
C ALA A 148 -7.64 12.67 -15.23
N ALA A 149 -6.34 12.71 -14.94
CA ALA A 149 -5.30 12.63 -15.97
C ALA A 149 -5.26 11.25 -16.67
N LEU A 150 -5.49 10.15 -15.93
CA LEU A 150 -5.50 8.80 -16.51
C LEU A 150 -6.81 8.47 -17.26
N TYR A 151 -7.93 9.10 -16.91
CA TYR A 151 -9.25 8.84 -17.48
C TYR A 151 -9.97 10.15 -17.89
N PRO A 152 -9.38 10.94 -18.81
CA PRO A 152 -9.92 12.24 -19.19
C PRO A 152 -11.32 12.16 -19.82
N GLU A 153 -11.67 11.03 -20.42
CA GLU A 153 -13.00 10.76 -20.95
C GLU A 153 -14.07 10.68 -19.87
N VAL A 154 -13.77 10.02 -18.75
CA VAL A 154 -14.70 9.88 -17.61
C VAL A 154 -14.91 11.24 -16.96
N TRP A 155 -13.82 11.99 -16.81
CA TRP A 155 -13.86 13.34 -16.24
C TRP A 155 -14.69 14.31 -17.10
N ARG A 156 -14.53 14.27 -18.42
CA ARG A 156 -15.35 15.06 -19.35
C ARG A 156 -16.83 14.67 -19.30
N GLN A 157 -17.15 13.37 -19.22
CA GLN A 157 -18.54 12.90 -19.07
C GLN A 157 -19.21 13.39 -17.77
N MET A 158 -18.41 13.69 -16.74
CA MET A 158 -18.88 14.27 -15.49
C MET A 158 -19.08 15.80 -15.57
N GLY A 159 -18.85 16.43 -16.72
CA GLY A 159 -19.03 17.87 -16.92
C GLY A 159 -17.83 18.73 -16.51
N HIS A 160 -16.67 18.13 -16.26
CA HIS A 160 -15.44 18.81 -15.84
C HIS A 160 -14.45 18.94 -17.01
N ALA A 161 -14.81 19.68 -18.06
CA ALA A 161 -13.94 19.83 -19.24
C ALA A 161 -12.69 20.69 -18.96
N ASP A 162 -12.76 21.61 -17.99
CA ASP A 162 -11.86 22.77 -17.91
C ASP A 162 -10.58 22.53 -17.09
N ILE A 163 -10.49 21.44 -16.31
CA ILE A 163 -9.40 21.26 -15.32
C ILE A 163 -8.09 20.79 -15.97
N LEU A 164 -8.15 20.02 -17.06
CA LEU A 164 -6.95 19.42 -17.66
C LEU A 164 -6.21 20.35 -18.63
N GLU A 165 -6.71 21.57 -18.87
CA GLU A 165 -6.10 22.52 -19.82
C GLU A 165 -5.02 23.41 -19.18
N GLU A 166 -4.88 23.41 -17.85
CA GLU A 166 -3.79 24.12 -17.19
C GLU A 166 -2.50 23.27 -17.18
N ASP A 167 -1.54 23.63 -18.05
CA ASP A 167 -0.21 22.99 -18.17
C ASP A 167 0.50 22.75 -16.83
N GLY A 168 0.21 23.58 -15.81
CA GLY A 168 0.77 23.46 -14.46
C GLY A 168 0.28 22.23 -13.67
N GLU A 169 -0.98 21.82 -13.82
CA GLU A 169 -1.51 20.65 -13.11
C GLU A 169 -0.96 19.35 -13.67
N ARG A 170 -0.81 19.27 -15.00
CA ARG A 170 -0.17 18.13 -15.64
C ARG A 170 1.29 17.98 -15.23
N ALA A 171 2.05 19.07 -15.22
CA ALA A 171 3.44 19.06 -14.74
C ALA A 171 3.53 18.62 -13.27
N ARG A 172 2.59 19.03 -12.42
CA ARG A 172 2.51 18.59 -11.02
C ARG A 172 2.20 17.09 -10.89
N ILE A 173 1.29 16.55 -11.69
CA ILE A 173 0.96 15.11 -11.68
C ILE A 173 2.14 14.28 -12.21
N GLU A 174 2.82 14.77 -13.25
CA GLU A 174 4.05 14.17 -13.77
C GLU A 174 5.16 14.22 -12.72
N LEU A 175 5.28 15.32 -11.95
CA LEU A 175 6.19 15.46 -10.79
C LEU A 175 5.88 14.42 -9.69
N LEU A 176 4.60 14.28 -9.33
CA LEU A 176 4.15 13.26 -8.37
C LEU A 176 4.42 11.83 -8.85
N CYS A 177 4.64 11.65 -10.15
CA CYS A 177 4.93 10.39 -10.81
C CYS A 177 6.39 10.31 -11.31
N GLU A 178 7.29 11.20 -10.88
CA GLU A 178 8.66 11.39 -11.40
C GLU A 178 9.47 10.09 -11.54
N ASP A 179 9.17 9.11 -10.70
CA ASP A 179 9.83 7.81 -10.66
C ASP A 179 9.24 6.74 -11.61
N ALA A 180 8.11 6.99 -12.25
CA ALA A 180 7.37 5.99 -13.02
C ALA A 180 7.70 5.95 -14.52
N GLY A 181 8.50 6.90 -15.04
CA GLY A 181 8.90 6.95 -16.46
C GLY A 181 7.75 7.21 -17.47
N ALA A 182 6.50 7.10 -17.04
CA ALA A 182 5.29 7.64 -17.67
C ALA A 182 4.12 7.46 -16.69
N LEU A 183 3.32 8.50 -16.45
CA LEU A 183 2.01 8.37 -15.81
C LEU A 183 1.21 7.31 -16.58
N SER A 184 0.98 6.15 -15.94
CA SER A 184 0.42 4.98 -16.62
C SER A 184 -0.55 4.26 -15.71
N LYS A 185 -1.66 3.79 -16.31
CA LYS A 185 -2.64 2.94 -15.60
C LYS A 185 -2.01 1.65 -15.04
N GLN A 186 -0.82 1.27 -15.50
CA GLN A 186 -0.14 0.05 -15.07
C GLN A 186 0.51 0.18 -13.69
N VAL A 187 0.84 1.40 -13.25
CA VAL A 187 1.66 1.62 -12.05
C VAL A 187 0.86 1.80 -10.77
N PHE A 188 -0.47 1.85 -10.83
CA PHE A 188 -1.32 2.06 -9.67
C PHE A 188 -2.36 0.96 -9.43
N VAL A 189 -2.63 0.74 -8.14
CA VAL A 189 -3.81 0.04 -7.64
C VAL A 189 -4.68 1.04 -6.89
N LEU A 190 -5.95 1.11 -7.26
CA LEU A 190 -6.98 1.83 -6.50
C LEU A 190 -7.54 0.88 -5.44
N MET A 191 -7.51 1.29 -4.18
CA MET A 191 -8.00 0.49 -3.06
C MET A 191 -9.02 1.27 -2.25
N LYS A 192 -10.12 0.60 -1.86
CA LYS A 192 -11.07 1.18 -0.90
C LYS A 192 -10.43 1.32 0.48
N VAL A 193 -10.55 2.48 1.09
CA VAL A 193 -10.03 2.81 2.42
C VAL A 193 -10.80 2.00 3.46
N ILE A 194 -10.06 1.33 4.34
CA ILE A 194 -10.62 0.59 5.47
C ILE A 194 -10.97 1.61 6.56
N GLN A 195 -12.25 1.70 6.90
CA GLN A 195 -12.75 2.57 7.97
C GLN A 195 -12.63 1.84 9.31
N SER A 196 -11.51 2.04 10.00
CA SER A 196 -11.27 1.43 11.32
C SER A 196 -12.00 2.17 12.44
N LYS A 197 -12.29 1.43 13.52
CA LYS A 197 -12.79 2.03 14.76
C LYS A 197 -11.77 3.04 15.31
N ARG A 198 -12.28 4.19 15.74
CA ARG A 198 -11.49 5.23 16.41
C ARG A 198 -11.22 4.83 17.85
N VAL A 199 -9.97 4.98 18.28
CA VAL A 199 -9.54 4.66 19.65
C VAL A 199 -8.92 5.90 20.27
N PRO A 200 -9.45 6.41 21.40
CA PRO A 200 -8.79 7.48 22.14
C PRO A 200 -7.52 6.94 22.79
N LEU A 201 -6.38 7.54 22.48
CA LEU A 201 -5.08 7.17 23.04
C LEU A 201 -4.33 8.40 23.56
N VAL A 202 -3.45 8.18 24.54
CA VAL A 202 -2.40 9.13 24.91
C VAL A 202 -1.14 8.69 24.18
N LEU A 203 -0.66 9.54 23.28
CA LEU A 203 0.58 9.28 22.55
C LEU A 203 1.75 9.90 23.32
N LEU A 204 2.76 9.07 23.54
CA LEU A 204 4.02 9.48 24.15
C LEU A 204 5.00 9.78 23.02
N PRO A 205 5.34 11.04 22.76
CA PRO A 205 6.31 11.38 21.73
C PRO A 205 7.67 10.82 22.14
N VAL A 206 8.32 10.09 21.22
CA VAL A 206 9.68 9.59 21.44
C VAL A 206 10.64 10.73 21.10
N HIS A 207 11.60 10.98 21.98
CA HIS A 207 12.62 12.01 21.76
C HIS A 207 13.38 11.70 20.47
N ASP A 208 13.32 12.61 19.50
CA ASP A 208 14.19 12.52 18.33
C ASP A 208 15.63 12.72 18.82
N LYS A 209 16.50 11.72 18.63
CA LYS A 209 17.91 11.80 19.04
C LYS A 209 18.67 12.89 18.29
N ARG A 210 18.10 13.42 17.20
CA ARG A 210 18.63 14.56 16.44
C ARG A 210 18.28 15.90 17.09
N GLN A 211 17.28 15.96 17.97
CA GLN A 211 17.02 17.15 18.77
C GLN A 211 18.06 17.25 19.88
N SER A 212 18.49 18.48 20.18
CA SER A 212 19.40 18.75 21.29
C SER A 212 18.89 18.07 22.56
N PRO A 213 19.76 17.38 23.33
CA PRO A 213 19.36 16.77 24.61
C PRO A 213 18.82 17.80 25.62
N ASP A 214 19.15 19.08 25.41
CA ASP A 214 18.67 20.21 26.22
C ASP A 214 17.38 20.85 25.67
N GLY A 215 16.84 20.34 24.55
CA GLY A 215 15.58 20.79 24.00
C GLY A 215 14.39 20.44 24.89
N PRO A 216 13.30 21.22 24.86
CA PRO A 216 12.09 20.87 25.59
C PRO A 216 11.55 19.53 25.09
N ARG A 217 11.38 18.58 26.01
CA ARG A 217 10.78 17.28 25.66
C ARG A 217 9.34 17.50 25.21
N PRO A 218 8.92 16.93 24.09
CA PRO A 218 7.52 17.01 23.68
C PRO A 218 6.64 16.35 24.76
N SER A 219 5.56 17.03 25.12
CA SER A 219 4.61 16.53 26.12
C SER A 219 3.73 15.43 25.53
N PRO A 220 3.30 14.45 26.34
CA PRO A 220 2.23 13.54 25.95
C PRO A 220 1.00 14.30 25.46
N PHE A 221 0.30 13.75 24.47
CA PHE A 221 -0.92 14.36 23.96
C PHE A 221 -2.02 13.32 23.72
N HIS A 222 -3.27 13.76 23.86
CA HIS A 222 -4.44 12.94 23.60
C HIS A 222 -4.81 13.05 22.12
N ALA A 223 -5.05 11.91 21.47
CA ALA A 223 -5.50 11.87 20.08
C ALA A 223 -6.54 10.77 19.86
N GLN A 224 -7.45 11.00 18.91
CA GLN A 224 -8.21 9.91 18.30
C GLN A 224 -7.30 9.23 17.28
N CYS A 225 -7.18 7.91 17.39
CA CYS A 225 -6.27 7.13 16.55
C CYS A 225 -7.01 6.02 15.80
N THR A 226 -6.42 5.56 14.70
CA THR A 226 -6.66 4.21 14.16
C THR A 226 -5.51 3.28 14.56
N ALA A 227 -5.80 1.98 14.62
CA ALA A 227 -4.84 0.94 14.89
C ALA A 227 -4.69 0.00 13.68
N GLU A 228 -3.46 -0.36 13.36
CA GLU A 228 -3.09 -1.31 12.31
C GLU A 228 -2.34 -2.48 12.95
N ILE A 229 -2.88 -3.69 12.80
CA ILE A 229 -2.32 -4.91 13.39
C ILE A 229 -1.55 -5.67 12.32
N GLY A 230 -0.25 -5.83 12.52
CA GLY A 230 0.61 -6.71 11.74
C GLY A 230 0.76 -8.07 12.41
N VAL A 231 0.58 -9.14 11.63
CA VAL A 231 0.79 -10.53 12.06
C VAL A 231 2.07 -11.06 11.43
N TYR A 232 3.04 -11.44 12.24
CA TYR A 232 4.31 -11.96 11.75
C TYR A 232 4.23 -13.46 11.60
N THR A 233 4.56 -13.94 10.41
CA THR A 233 4.67 -15.37 10.13
C THR A 233 6.04 -15.69 9.56
N GLY A 234 6.53 -16.89 9.84
CA GLY A 234 7.78 -17.39 9.29
C GLY A 234 7.58 -18.77 8.71
N PHE A 235 8.15 -19.01 7.54
CA PHE A 235 8.19 -20.32 6.91
C PHE A 235 9.52 -20.53 6.20
N LEU A 236 9.87 -21.80 5.99
CA LEU A 236 11.03 -22.22 5.22
C LEU A 236 10.54 -23.24 4.18
N ALA A 237 10.84 -22.98 2.92
CA ALA A 237 10.51 -23.89 1.82
C ALA A 237 11.75 -24.17 0.98
N SER A 238 11.90 -25.40 0.52
CA SER A 238 12.92 -25.76 -0.48
C SER A 238 12.36 -25.57 -1.88
N HIS A 239 13.19 -24.99 -2.75
CA HIS A 239 12.95 -25.05 -4.18
C HIS A 239 13.55 -26.37 -4.71
N PRO A 240 12.84 -27.10 -5.58
CA PRO A 240 13.45 -28.24 -6.26
C PRO A 240 14.56 -27.76 -7.19
N SER A 241 15.55 -28.63 -7.37
CA SER A 241 16.74 -28.40 -8.19
C SER A 241 16.49 -28.49 -9.71
N GLY A 242 15.25 -28.71 -10.14
CA GLY A 242 14.89 -28.87 -11.55
C GLY A 242 13.55 -28.21 -11.92
N PRO A 243 13.33 -27.94 -13.21
CA PRO A 243 12.07 -27.39 -13.71
C PRO A 243 10.92 -28.37 -13.43
N GLY A 244 9.80 -27.85 -12.91
CA GLY A 244 8.59 -28.63 -12.66
C GLY A 244 8.55 -29.42 -11.35
N GLY A 245 9.57 -29.34 -10.50
CA GLY A 245 9.47 -29.91 -9.16
C GLY A 245 8.51 -29.10 -8.28
N ASP A 246 7.83 -29.77 -7.35
CA ASP A 246 7.03 -29.12 -6.32
C ASP A 246 7.91 -28.50 -5.23
N ARG A 247 7.58 -27.27 -4.83
CA ARG A 247 8.17 -26.67 -3.62
C ARG A 247 7.72 -27.45 -2.40
N THR A 248 8.65 -27.83 -1.54
CA THR A 248 8.35 -28.50 -0.27
C THR A 248 8.45 -27.51 0.87
N LEU A 249 7.39 -27.40 1.65
CA LEU A 249 7.40 -26.63 2.90
C LEU A 249 8.18 -27.42 3.94
N LEU A 250 9.38 -26.97 4.29
CA LEU A 250 10.25 -27.62 5.27
C LEU A 250 9.86 -27.24 6.71
N SER A 251 9.31 -26.03 6.90
CA SER A 251 8.82 -25.55 8.19
C SER A 251 7.81 -24.43 8.02
N GLY A 252 6.80 -24.37 8.89
CA GLY A 252 5.80 -23.31 8.94
C GLY A 252 4.54 -23.61 8.13
N PRO A 253 3.64 -22.62 7.93
CA PRO A 253 3.74 -21.27 8.49
C PRO A 253 3.61 -21.25 10.01
N HIS A 254 4.53 -20.58 10.69
CA HIS A 254 4.49 -20.39 12.15
C HIS A 254 4.17 -18.94 12.47
N HIS A 255 3.19 -18.71 13.35
CA HIS A 255 2.97 -17.40 13.94
C HIS A 255 4.18 -17.02 14.83
N ARG A 256 4.73 -15.82 14.64
CA ARG A 256 5.92 -15.32 15.33
C ARG A 256 5.66 -14.12 16.23
N GLY A 257 4.45 -13.61 16.24
CA GLY A 257 4.06 -12.47 17.07
C GLY A 257 3.23 -11.46 16.32
N LEU A 258 2.87 -10.40 17.03
CA LEU A 258 2.04 -9.31 16.55
C LEU A 258 2.76 -7.99 16.75
N LEU A 259 2.52 -7.04 15.86
CA LEU A 259 2.87 -5.64 16.04
C LEU A 259 1.61 -4.81 15.87
N CYS A 260 1.32 -3.92 16.81
CA CYS A 260 0.27 -2.93 16.62
C CYS A 260 0.91 -1.56 16.42
N ARG A 261 0.55 -0.92 15.31
CA ARG A 261 0.89 0.47 15.03
C ARG A 261 -0.37 1.30 15.19
N VAL A 262 -0.23 2.52 15.69
CA VAL A 262 -1.33 3.47 15.78
C VAL A 262 -0.92 4.77 15.11
N LYS A 263 -1.90 5.49 14.55
CA LYS A 263 -1.70 6.84 14.04
C LYS A 263 -2.89 7.73 14.41
N PRO A 264 -2.66 9.03 14.66
CA PRO A 264 -3.75 10.00 14.74
C PRO A 264 -4.62 10.01 13.47
N LEU A 265 -5.91 10.34 13.59
CA LEU A 265 -6.86 10.32 12.47
C LEU A 265 -6.58 11.36 11.38
N ASP A 266 -5.93 12.46 11.73
CA ASP A 266 -5.51 13.52 10.82
C ASP A 266 -4.20 13.18 10.08
N VAL A 267 -3.55 12.07 10.45
CA VAL A 267 -2.33 11.61 9.80
C VAL A 267 -2.66 10.55 8.74
N ARG A 268 -2.27 10.82 7.50
CA ARG A 268 -2.53 9.93 6.35
C ARG A 268 -1.74 8.61 6.42
N GLU A 269 -0.56 8.62 7.02
CA GLU A 269 0.35 7.46 7.04
C GLU A 269 0.76 7.00 8.43
N ALA A 270 0.97 5.68 8.61
CA ALA A 270 1.31 5.07 9.90
C ALA A 270 2.80 4.62 10.00
N GLY A 271 3.71 5.29 9.28
CA GLY A 271 5.12 4.92 9.25
C GLY A 271 5.83 5.25 10.56
N ILE A 272 6.24 4.23 11.32
CA ILE A 272 7.03 4.42 12.56
C ILE A 272 8.38 5.04 12.23
N SER A 273 9.08 4.54 11.20
CA SER A 273 10.36 5.08 10.73
C SER A 273 10.24 6.49 10.14
N LEU A 274 9.04 6.88 9.68
CA LEU A 274 8.73 8.21 9.18
C LEU A 274 8.32 9.18 10.32
N GLY A 275 8.18 8.69 11.55
CA GLY A 275 7.72 9.49 12.69
C GLY A 275 6.23 9.84 12.65
N THR A 276 5.45 9.24 11.75
CA THR A 276 4.03 9.54 11.58
C THR A 276 3.11 8.58 12.34
N GLY A 277 3.66 7.47 12.86
CA GLY A 277 2.95 6.51 13.70
C GLY A 277 3.66 6.22 15.02
N ALA A 278 2.96 5.55 15.92
CA ALA A 278 3.50 5.05 17.18
C ALA A 278 3.27 3.54 17.32
N LEU A 279 4.12 2.87 18.11
CA LEU A 279 3.90 1.49 18.51
C LEU A 279 2.90 1.44 19.66
N ALA A 280 2.00 0.47 19.63
CA ALA A 280 1.03 0.22 20.68
C ALA A 280 1.07 -1.23 21.15
N ALA A 281 0.79 -1.45 22.44
CA ALA A 281 0.47 -2.76 22.96
C ALA A 281 -1.04 -3.03 22.79
N MET A 282 -1.39 -4.24 22.39
CA MET A 282 -2.78 -4.67 22.34
C MET A 282 -3.15 -5.32 23.66
N ARG A 283 -4.32 -4.96 24.18
CA ARG A 283 -4.97 -5.67 25.28
C ARG A 283 -6.20 -6.35 24.74
N MET A 284 -6.21 -7.68 24.77
CA MET A 284 -7.43 -8.44 24.51
C MET A 284 -8.38 -8.22 25.69
N VAL A 285 -9.62 -7.84 25.39
CA VAL A 285 -10.69 -7.76 26.38
C VAL A 285 -11.50 -9.03 26.20
N GLU A 286 -11.58 -9.84 27.25
CA GLU A 286 -12.44 -11.02 27.32
C GLU A 286 -13.92 -10.64 27.45
#